data_AF-A0A143PVF8-F1
#
_entry.id   AF-A0A143PVF8-F1
#
_cell.length_a   1.000
_cell.length_b   1.000
_cell.length_c   1.000
_cell.angle_alpha   90.00
_cell.angle_beta   90.00
_cell.angle_gamma   90.00
#
_symmetry.space_group_name_H-M   'P 1'
#
loop_
_entity.id
_entity.type
_entity.pdbx_description
1 polymer ?
#
loop_
_entity_poly.entity_id
_entity_poly.type
_entity_poly.pdbx_seq_one_letter_code
_entity_poly.pdbx_strand_id
1 'polypeptide(L)'
;MDPLQLCIPVSDRSQIGEVRRAISRMADTLALSPSRRGDAAIVATELATNLVRHARDGRMLLQVMSHGASGWLDYCRWTVAPG
;
A
#
# COMPACT_ATOMS: atom_id res chain seq x y z
N MET A 1 -3.90 -19.43 -1.24
CA MET A 1 -4.41 -18.21 -0.62
C MET A 1 -4.56 -17.18 -1.72
N ASP A 2 -5.75 -16.60 -1.88
CA ASP A 2 -5.90 -15.46 -2.77
C ASP A 2 -5.07 -14.28 -2.23
N PRO A 3 -4.35 -13.54 -3.09
CA PRO A 3 -3.55 -12.42 -2.63
C PRO A 3 -4.48 -11.33 -2.07
N LEU A 4 -4.20 -10.88 -0.84
CA LEU A 4 -4.88 -9.71 -0.28
C LEU A 4 -4.51 -8.49 -1.15
N GLN A 5 -5.48 -8.00 -1.91
CA GLN A 5 -5.35 -6.84 -2.79
C GLN A 5 -6.41 -5.79 -2.44
N LEU A 6 -6.00 -4.52 -2.47
CA LEU A 6 -6.87 -3.38 -2.26
C LEU A 6 -6.48 -2.25 -3.23
N CYS A 7 -7.43 -1.83 -4.06
CA CYS A 7 -7.23 -0.69 -4.96
C CYS A 7 -7.95 0.54 -4.37
N ILE A 8 -7.21 1.63 -4.18
CA ILE A 8 -7.72 2.88 -3.61
C ILE A 8 -7.57 3.98 -4.66
N PRO A 9 -8.67 4.68 -5.04
CA PRO A 9 -8.55 5.91 -5.82
C PRO A 9 -7.91 7.01 -4.96
N VAL A 10 -6.96 7.75 -5.52
CA VAL A 10 -6.21 8.80 -4.83
C VAL A 10 -6.24 10.06 -5.69
N SER A 11 -7.28 10.86 -5.49
CA SER A 11 -7.54 12.11 -6.21
C SER A 11 -7.41 13.36 -5.33
N ASP A 12 -7.47 13.19 -4.00
CA ASP A 12 -7.40 14.26 -3.02
C ASP A 12 -6.73 13.81 -1.70
N ARG A 13 -6.50 14.78 -0.81
CA ARG A 13 -5.75 14.60 0.42
C ARG A 13 -6.43 13.65 1.42
N SER A 14 -7.75 13.48 1.37
CA SER A 14 -8.46 12.58 2.28
C SER A 14 -8.06 11.12 2.07
N GLN A 15 -7.75 10.73 0.83
CA GLN A 15 -7.37 9.35 0.49
C GLN A 15 -5.93 9.03 0.89
N ILE A 16 -5.06 10.02 1.09
CA ILE A 16 -3.72 9.80 1.68
C ILE A 16 -3.86 9.16 3.08
N GLY A 17 -4.81 9.65 3.88
CA GLY A 17 -5.10 9.07 5.19
C GLY A 17 -5.70 7.67 5.10
N GLU A 18 -6.53 7.40 4.09
CA GLU A 18 -7.09 6.08 3.82
C GLU A 18 -6.00 5.07 3.45
N VAL A 19 -5.14 5.41 2.50
CA VAL A 19 -3.99 4.60 2.07
C VAL A 19 -3.10 4.24 3.25
N ARG A 20 -2.74 5.21 4.10
CA ARG A 20 -1.92 4.97 5.29
C ARG A 20 -2.57 3.99 6.26
N ARG A 21 -3.87 4.15 6.54
CA ARG A 21 -4.60 3.21 7.41
C ARG A 21 -4.70 1.82 6.78
N ALA A 22 -4.92 1.73 5.48
CA ALA A 22 -5.03 0.47 4.77
C ALA A 22 -3.73 -0.33 4.82
N ILE A 23 -2.59 0.30 4.51
CA ILE A 23 -1.29 -0.39 4.55
C ILE A 23 -0.92 -0.81 5.98
N SER A 24 -1.24 0.01 7.00
CA SER A 24 -1.01 -0.38 8.39
C SER A 24 -1.84 -1.61 8.80
N ARG A 25 -3.12 -1.69 8.40
CA ARG A 25 -3.97 -2.87 8.65
C ARG A 25 -3.47 -4.12 7.93
N MET A 26 -3.04 -3.98 6.67
CA MET A 26 -2.46 -5.08 5.91
C MET A 26 -1.17 -5.57 6.58
N ALA A 27 -0.28 -4.65 6.95
CA ALA A 27 0.98 -4.97 7.60
C ALA A 27 0.80 -5.62 8.99
N ASP A 28 -0.28 -5.27 9.71
CA ASP A 28 -0.67 -5.89 10.98
C ASP A 28 -1.23 -7.30 10.78
N THR A 29 -2.09 -7.50 9.76
CA THR A 29 -2.62 -8.82 9.38
C THR A 29 -1.50 -9.80 8.99
N LEU A 30 -0.42 -9.26 8.44
CA LEU A 30 0.79 -9.99 8.06
C LEU A 30 1.81 -10.13 9.19
N ALA A 31 1.50 -9.68 10.42
CA ALA A 31 2.39 -9.73 11.57
C ALA A 31 3.79 -9.14 11.30
N LEU A 32 3.90 -8.12 10.43
CA LEU A 32 5.18 -7.49 10.13
C LEU A 32 5.77 -6.83 11.37
N SER A 33 7.10 -6.77 11.45
CA SER A 33 7.78 -6.10 12.56
C SER A 33 7.38 -4.61 12.63
N PRO A 34 7.39 -3.99 13.83
CA PRO A 34 7.00 -2.58 13.98
C PRO A 34 7.76 -1.63 13.04
N SER A 35 9.05 -1.88 12.81
CA SER A 35 9.86 -1.11 11.86
C SER A 35 9.32 -1.25 10.44
N ARG A 36 9.09 -2.47 9.96
CA ARG A 36 8.56 -2.72 8.60
C ARG A 36 7.17 -2.12 8.40
N ARG A 37 6.33 -2.13 9.44
CA ARG A 37 5.02 -1.46 9.41
C ARG A 37 5.17 0.07 9.26
N GLY A 38 6.12 0.65 9.97
CA GLY A 38 6.46 2.07 9.88
C GLY A 38 6.94 2.45 8.48
N ASP A 39 7.89 1.69 7.93
CA ASP A 39 8.43 1.91 6.59
C ASP A 39 7.35 1.84 5.52
N ALA A 40 6.47 0.82 5.59
CA ALA A 40 5.37 0.66 4.65
C ALA A 40 4.36 1.82 4.72
N ALA A 41 4.08 2.33 5.93
CA ALA A 41 3.20 3.49 6.12
C ALA A 41 3.77 4.77 5.53
N ILE A 42 5.09 5.00 5.67
CA ILE A 42 5.78 6.16 5.09
C ILE A 42 5.74 6.08 3.57
N VAL A 43 6.19 4.96 3.00
CA VAL A 43 6.25 4.77 1.55
C VAL A 43 4.86 4.95 0.92
N ALA A 44 3.83 4.33 1.50
CA ALA A 44 2.47 4.47 1.01
C ALA A 44 1.96 5.92 1.06
N THR A 45 2.32 6.66 2.11
CA THR A 45 1.94 8.07 2.28
C THR A 45 2.62 8.96 1.24
N GLU A 46 3.91 8.77 0.99
CA GLU A 46 4.65 9.55 -0.01
C GLU A 46 4.13 9.30 -1.43
N LEU A 47 3.83 8.04 -1.77
CA LEU A 47 3.25 7.68 -3.06
C LEU A 47 1.86 8.28 -3.25
N ALA A 48 0.99 8.17 -2.24
CA ALA A 48 -0.34 8.79 -2.28
C ALA A 48 -0.24 10.31 -2.39
N THR A 49 0.69 10.94 -1.68
CA THR A 49 0.91 12.40 -1.76
C THR A 49 1.40 12.81 -3.14
N ASN A 50 2.28 12.01 -3.75
CA ASN A 50 2.74 12.25 -5.12
C ASN A 50 1.59 12.07 -6.13
N LEU A 51 0.70 11.09 -5.94
CA LEU A 51 -0.49 10.94 -6.76
C LEU A 51 -1.38 12.17 -6.69
N VAL A 52 -1.73 12.65 -5.49
CA VAL A 52 -2.56 13.86 -5.33
C VAL A 52 -1.91 15.08 -5.97
N ARG A 53 -0.58 15.20 -5.92
CA ARG A 53 0.15 16.36 -6.48
C ARG A 53 0.32 16.32 -7.99
N HIS A 54 0.40 15.13 -8.58
CA HIS A 54 0.89 14.98 -9.96
C HIS A 54 -0.07 14.21 -10.88
N ALA A 55 -1.00 13.41 -10.34
CA ALA A 55 -1.96 12.63 -11.13
C ALA A 55 -3.35 13.28 -11.12
N ARG A 56 -4.05 13.21 -12.26
CA ARG A 56 -5.44 13.72 -12.39
C ARG A 56 -6.50 12.69 -11.97
N ASP A 57 -6.22 11.40 -12.13
CA ASP A 57 -7.05 10.27 -11.66
C ASP A 57 -6.13 9.13 -11.19
N GLY A 58 -5.40 9.38 -10.10
CA GLY A 58 -4.43 8.44 -9.56
C GLY A 58 -5.12 7.25 -8.88
N ARG A 59 -4.61 6.05 -9.09
CA ARG A 59 -5.01 4.86 -8.32
C ARG A 59 -3.79 4.20 -7.71
N MET A 60 -3.98 3.66 -6.51
CA MET A 60 -2.95 2.94 -5.78
C MET A 60 -3.43 1.54 -5.46
N LEU A 61 -2.75 0.54 -6.01
CA LEU A 61 -2.94 -0.86 -5.64
C LEU A 61 -2.02 -1.20 -4.48
N LEU A 62 -2.58 -1.73 -3.39
CA LEU A 62 -1.87 -2.37 -2.31
C LEU A 62 -2.04 -3.88 -2.48
N GLN A 63 -0.94 -4.62 -2.59
CA GLN A 63 -0.99 -6.06 -2.77
C GLN A 63 0.02 -6.77 -1.89
N VAL A 64 -0.43 -7.83 -1.20
CA VAL A 64 0.47 -8.82 -0.58
C VAL A 64 0.85 -9.88 -1.60
N MET A 65 2.14 -10.15 -1.74
CA MET A 65 2.66 -11.27 -2.53
C MET A 65 3.44 -12.22 -1.61
N SER A 66 3.05 -13.50 -1.56
CA SER A 66 3.85 -14.54 -0.91
C SER A 66 4.88 -15.10 -1.89
N HIS A 67 6.15 -15.15 -1.52
CA HIS A 67 7.18 -15.82 -2.32
C HIS A 67 7.73 -17.07 -1.60
N GLY A 68 7.32 -18.25 -2.07
CA GLY A 68 7.96 -19.54 -1.75
C GLY A 68 7.57 -20.20 -0.41
N ALA A 69 7.71 -21.53 -0.35
CA ALA A 69 7.20 -22.43 0.69
C ALA A 69 7.87 -22.35 2.08
N SER A 70 8.86 -21.47 2.25
CA SER A 70 9.46 -21.16 3.54
C SER A 70 8.98 -19.77 3.94
N GLY A 71 8.01 -19.72 4.84
CA GLY A 71 7.29 -18.51 5.23
C GLY A 71 8.19 -17.31 5.50
N TRP A 72 7.61 -16.14 5.25
CA TRP A 72 8.10 -14.78 5.51
C TRP A 72 8.85 -14.09 4.36
N LEU A 73 8.07 -13.59 3.39
CA LEU A 73 8.38 -12.32 2.76
C LEU A 73 7.09 -11.71 2.17
N ASP A 74 6.48 -10.77 2.90
CA ASP A 74 5.36 -9.99 2.38
C ASP A 74 5.90 -8.75 1.68
N TYR A 75 6.03 -8.83 0.36
CA TYR A 75 6.36 -7.67 -0.46
C TYR A 75 5.05 -6.94 -0.80
N CYS A 76 4.92 -5.69 -0.35
CA CYS A 76 3.86 -4.80 -0.79
C CYS A 76 4.26 -4.15 -2.12
N ARG A 77 3.66 -4.57 -3.24
CA ARG A 77 3.80 -3.84 -4.50
C ARG A 77 2.78 -2.72 -4.54
N TRP A 78 3.24 -1.52 -4.86
CA TRP A 78 2.38 -0.41 -5.26
C TRP A 78 2.45 -0.24 -6.78
N THR A 79 1.30 -0.19 -7.44
CA THR A 79 1.24 0.26 -8.84
C THR A 79 0.48 1.56 -8.93
N VAL A 80 1.06 2.51 -9.66
CA VAL A 80 0.40 3.74 -10.11
C VAL A 80 -0.13 3.42 -11.50
N ALA A 81 -1.45 3.33 -11.64
CA ALA A 81 -2.05 3.34 -12.97
C ALA A 81 -2.10 4.79 -13.46
N PRO A 82 -1.55 5.12 -14.64
CA PRO A 82 -1.88 6.39 -15.29
C PRO A 82 -3.37 6.38 -15.63
N GLY A 83 -4.03 7.52 -15.42
CA GLY A 83 -5.37 7.78 -15.91
C GLY A 83 -5.41 7.94 -17.42
#